data_AF-A0A7K2YB75-F1
#
_entry.id   AF-A0A7K2YB75-F1
#
_cell.length_a   1.000
_cell.length_b   1.000
_cell.length_c   1.000
_cell.angle_alpha   90.00
_cell.angle_beta   90.00
_cell.angle_gamma   90.00
#
_symmetry.space_group_name_H-M   'P 1'
#
loop_
_entity.id
_entity.type
_entity.pdbx_description
1 polymer ?
#
loop_
_entity_poly.entity_id
_entity_poly.type
_entity_poly.pdbx_seq_one_letter_code
_entity_poly.pdbx_strand_id
1 'polypeptide(L)'
;MPFSVPGLADDLTPDLLDRWNKEIDRRFRSLEPDLGSKYFTLEPDDPAAERVAVTWFGNPAEPEFCFDAATARALSDWGVRGRRALHNEYCEYAVISAADTEGRMRPKRVQVTTELPEYYLTLAEHDPARLREIVTATLATEPPRWQELYGPAVADPNLLSPTQRRVAFARHLTGHGQHRDLIDADVPADPVGSLNAVNALFMAHPINGLDDLIYIVMFGAQPYARRNAAGGFEPAGRDQIFRRQPGLEALSCRHADPAAALAAADAAFQGRTVSFADPLGMYIQQFTSEVFLFEGGPVPDPWIRLGRGREGLHQRLEFGP
;
A
#
# COMPACT_ATOMS: atom_id res chain seq x y z
N MET A 1 17.35 -12.20 9.27
CA MET A 1 17.27 -12.64 7.85
C MET A 1 16.61 -11.54 7.02
N PRO A 2 16.92 -11.39 5.72
CA PRO A 2 16.22 -10.41 4.88
C PRO A 2 14.74 -10.78 4.73
N PHE A 3 13.88 -9.76 4.59
CA PHE A 3 12.51 -9.93 4.16
C PHE A 3 12.46 -10.54 2.76
N SER A 4 11.50 -11.44 2.57
CA SER A 4 11.08 -11.96 1.29
C SER A 4 10.33 -10.88 0.49
N VAL A 5 10.05 -11.16 -0.78
CA VAL A 5 9.27 -10.23 -1.62
C VAL A 5 7.82 -10.11 -1.12
N PRO A 6 7.16 -8.95 -1.29
CA PRO A 6 5.77 -8.78 -0.92
C PRO A 6 4.87 -9.88 -1.48
N GLY A 7 4.03 -10.44 -0.61
CA GLY A 7 3.09 -11.51 -0.98
C GLY A 7 3.71 -12.85 -1.38
N LEU A 8 5.05 -12.95 -1.41
CA LEU A 8 5.78 -13.99 -2.14
C LEU A 8 5.34 -14.08 -3.60
N ALA A 9 5.00 -12.93 -4.19
CA ALA A 9 4.36 -12.85 -5.50
C ALA A 9 5.32 -13.11 -6.66
N ASP A 10 6.61 -12.85 -6.46
CA ASP A 10 7.62 -12.80 -7.52
C ASP A 10 8.88 -13.57 -7.13
N ASP A 11 9.54 -14.17 -8.13
CA ASP A 11 10.88 -14.75 -7.95
C ASP A 11 11.93 -13.69 -8.29
N LEU A 12 12.66 -13.18 -7.29
CA LEU A 12 13.72 -12.19 -7.51
C LEU A 12 15.10 -12.84 -7.37
N THR A 13 16.05 -12.32 -8.14
CA THR A 13 17.46 -12.67 -7.95
C THR A 13 17.93 -12.24 -6.55
N PRO A 14 18.94 -12.91 -5.97
CA PRO A 14 19.46 -12.51 -4.67
C PRO A 14 19.93 -11.05 -4.60
N ASP A 15 20.48 -10.50 -5.69
CA ASP A 15 20.87 -9.09 -5.76
C ASP A 15 19.66 -8.16 -5.69
N LEU A 16 18.58 -8.41 -6.45
CA LEU A 16 17.37 -7.60 -6.38
C LEU A 16 16.68 -7.70 -5.02
N LEU A 17 16.67 -8.89 -4.41
CA LEU A 17 16.13 -9.07 -3.06
C LEU A 17 16.93 -8.26 -2.03
N ASP A 18 18.25 -8.22 -2.14
CA ASP A 18 19.12 -7.36 -1.32
C ASP A 18 18.83 -5.87 -1.55
N ARG A 19 18.59 -5.44 -2.79
CA ARG A 19 18.17 -4.05 -3.10
C ARG A 19 16.85 -3.68 -2.44
N TRP A 20 15.88 -4.59 -2.47
CA TRP A 20 14.59 -4.39 -1.79
C TRP A 20 14.78 -4.25 -0.28
N ASN A 21 15.59 -5.11 0.33
CA ASN A 21 15.87 -5.05 1.77
C ASN A 21 16.64 -3.79 2.17
N LYS A 22 17.54 -3.30 1.32
CA LYS A 22 18.20 -2.00 1.51
C LYS A 22 17.21 -0.84 1.45
N GLU A 23 16.18 -0.92 0.60
CA GLU A 23 15.12 0.07 0.59
C GLU A 23 14.32 0.05 1.89
N ILE A 24 13.95 -1.14 2.40
CA ILE A 24 13.29 -1.29 3.72
C ILE A 24 14.14 -0.69 4.84
N ASP A 25 15.42 -1.08 4.95
CA ASP A 25 16.33 -0.55 5.98
C ASP A 25 16.46 0.97 5.86
N ARG A 26 16.62 1.50 4.65
CA ARG A 26 16.72 2.95 4.43
C ARG A 26 15.48 3.69 4.94
N ARG A 27 14.27 3.15 4.74
CA ARG A 27 13.02 3.74 5.26
C ARG A 27 12.96 3.68 6.77
N PHE A 28 13.23 2.51 7.35
CA PHE A 28 13.29 2.34 8.79
C PHE A 28 14.28 3.32 9.44
N ARG A 29 15.50 3.41 8.93
CA ARG A 29 16.55 4.33 9.44
C ARG A 29 16.16 5.79 9.33
N SER A 30 15.31 6.16 8.37
CA SER A 30 14.82 7.54 8.27
C SER A 30 13.79 7.89 9.35
N LEU A 31 13.08 6.89 9.89
CA LEU A 31 12.04 7.04 10.92
C LEU A 31 12.56 6.78 12.34
N GLU A 32 13.61 5.95 12.47
CA GLU A 32 14.22 5.54 13.75
C GLU A 32 14.59 6.71 14.68
N PRO A 33 15.12 7.86 14.22
CA PRO A 33 15.45 8.97 15.12
C PRO A 33 14.24 9.55 15.87
N ASP A 34 13.05 9.52 15.25
CA ASP A 34 11.84 10.12 15.80
C ASP A 34 10.91 9.10 16.47
N LEU A 35 10.94 7.83 16.01
CA LEU A 35 10.00 6.78 16.42
C LEU A 35 10.66 5.56 17.06
N GLY A 36 11.98 5.56 17.21
CA GLY A 36 12.73 4.44 17.77
C GLY A 36 12.19 4.01 19.14
N SER A 37 12.05 2.69 19.31
CA SER A 37 11.53 2.08 20.52
C SER A 37 12.33 0.84 20.88
N LYS A 38 12.54 0.59 22.17
CA LYS A 38 13.09 -0.70 22.63
C LYS A 38 12.11 -1.87 22.41
N TYR A 39 10.85 -1.57 22.09
CA TYR A 39 9.80 -2.54 21.82
C TYR A 39 9.61 -2.81 20.32
N PHE A 40 10.50 -2.32 19.46
CA PHE A 40 10.47 -2.59 18.03
C PHE A 40 11.82 -3.09 17.52
N THR A 41 11.81 -4.07 16.62
CA THR A 41 12.97 -4.52 15.85
C THR A 41 12.59 -4.71 14.38
N LEU A 42 13.49 -4.32 13.47
CA LEU A 42 13.30 -4.57 12.04
C LEU A 42 13.62 -6.02 11.65
N GLU A 43 14.25 -6.80 12.53
CA GLU A 43 14.65 -8.19 12.24
C GLU A 43 13.42 -9.13 12.21
N PRO A 44 13.02 -9.67 11.04
CA PRO A 44 11.80 -10.47 10.91
C PRO A 44 11.88 -11.85 11.58
N ASP A 45 13.09 -12.35 11.81
CA ASP A 45 13.39 -13.66 12.36
C ASP A 45 13.77 -13.62 13.85
N ASP A 46 13.66 -12.47 14.52
CA ASP A 46 13.85 -12.41 15.98
C ASP A 46 12.83 -13.32 16.68
N PRO A 47 13.28 -14.42 17.33
CA PRO A 47 12.38 -15.37 17.97
C PRO A 47 11.73 -14.83 19.24
N ALA A 48 12.25 -13.73 19.80
CA ALA A 48 11.71 -13.06 20.96
C ALA A 48 10.68 -11.98 20.59
N ALA A 49 10.59 -11.60 19.31
CA ALA A 49 9.67 -10.60 18.83
C ALA A 49 8.30 -11.20 18.44
N GLU A 50 7.23 -10.50 18.81
CA GLU A 50 5.89 -10.75 18.30
C GLU A 50 5.77 -10.19 16.89
N ARG A 51 5.43 -11.04 15.94
CA ARG A 51 5.29 -10.65 14.54
C ARG A 51 3.93 -10.00 14.29
N VAL A 52 3.96 -8.78 13.79
CA VAL A 52 2.76 -8.05 13.37
C VAL A 52 2.69 -8.07 11.85
N ALA A 53 1.61 -8.66 11.33
CA ALA A 53 1.24 -8.56 9.92
C ALA A 53 0.20 -7.45 9.74
N VAL A 54 0.42 -6.56 8.78
CA VAL A 54 -0.57 -5.52 8.45
C VAL A 54 -1.56 -6.10 7.46
N THR A 55 -2.71 -6.49 8.02
CA THR A 55 -3.79 -7.18 7.32
C THR A 55 -5.12 -6.49 7.62
N TRP A 56 -6.05 -6.47 6.67
CA TRP A 56 -7.35 -5.82 6.86
C TRP A 56 -8.46 -6.42 5.95
N PHE A 57 -9.72 -6.08 6.26
CA PHE A 57 -10.94 -6.69 5.69
C PHE A 57 -11.36 -6.16 4.29
N GLY A 58 -10.51 -5.38 3.63
CA GLY A 58 -10.73 -4.93 2.25
C GLY A 58 -11.96 -4.03 2.05
N ASN A 59 -12.49 -3.42 3.11
CA ASN A 59 -13.64 -2.51 3.10
C ASN A 59 -13.23 -1.12 3.63
N PRO A 60 -12.86 -0.17 2.76
CA PRO A 60 -12.28 1.07 3.26
C PRO A 60 -13.32 1.90 4.01
N ALA A 61 -12.99 2.40 5.21
CA ALA A 61 -13.88 3.22 6.05
C ALA A 61 -14.25 4.54 5.36
N GLU A 62 -13.37 5.00 4.48
CA GLU A 62 -13.59 6.06 3.49
C GLU A 62 -13.90 5.38 2.15
N PRO A 63 -15.08 5.55 1.53
CA PRO A 63 -16.07 6.64 1.63
C PRO A 63 -17.23 6.45 2.63
N GLU A 64 -17.31 5.34 3.34
CA GLU A 64 -18.54 4.90 4.02
C GLU A 64 -19.01 5.87 5.12
N PHE A 65 -18.13 6.28 6.02
CA PHE A 65 -18.51 7.11 7.17
C PHE A 65 -17.46 8.12 7.63
N CYS A 66 -16.25 8.03 7.08
CA CYS A 66 -15.14 8.93 7.42
C CYS A 66 -15.11 10.20 6.56
N PHE A 67 -15.85 10.22 5.45
CA PHE A 67 -16.12 11.41 4.64
C PHE A 67 -17.60 11.78 4.65
N ASP A 68 -17.89 13.04 4.33
CA ASP A 68 -19.26 13.44 4.03
C ASP A 68 -19.74 12.82 2.70
N ALA A 69 -21.07 12.70 2.57
CA ALA A 69 -21.69 12.07 1.39
C ALA A 69 -21.39 12.81 0.07
N ALA A 70 -21.02 14.09 0.10
CA ALA A 70 -20.67 14.85 -1.11
C ALA A 70 -19.27 14.47 -1.61
N THR A 71 -18.32 14.33 -0.69
CA THR A 71 -16.97 13.84 -0.95
C THR A 71 -17.02 12.38 -1.42
N ALA A 72 -17.81 11.52 -0.78
CA ALA A 72 -18.07 10.15 -1.21
C ALA A 72 -18.63 10.05 -2.65
N ARG A 73 -19.48 11.00 -3.06
CA ARG A 73 -19.99 11.07 -4.45
C ARG A 73 -18.92 11.55 -5.42
N ALA A 74 -18.10 12.53 -5.03
CA ALA A 74 -16.94 12.95 -5.82
C ALA A 74 -15.90 11.81 -5.97
N LEU A 75 -15.85 10.84 -5.06
CA LEU A 75 -15.06 9.60 -5.20
C LEU A 75 -15.60 8.68 -6.30
N SER A 76 -16.90 8.70 -6.56
CA SER A 76 -17.56 7.92 -7.61
C SER A 76 -17.52 8.61 -8.98
N ASP A 77 -17.39 9.94 -8.98
CA ASP A 77 -17.27 10.77 -10.17
C ASP A 77 -15.79 11.00 -10.50
N TRP A 78 -15.33 10.44 -11.61
CA TRP A 78 -13.98 10.36 -12.19
C TRP A 78 -13.17 11.67 -12.38
N GLY A 79 -13.31 12.67 -11.51
CA GLY A 79 -12.90 14.06 -11.72
C GLY A 79 -11.44 14.39 -11.41
N VAL A 80 -10.65 13.49 -10.80
CA VAL A 80 -9.26 13.80 -10.39
C VAL A 80 -8.25 12.93 -11.12
N ARG A 81 -7.33 13.58 -11.86
CA ARG A 81 -6.19 12.93 -12.52
C ARG A 81 -5.34 12.22 -11.46
N GLY A 82 -5.04 10.94 -11.68
CA GLY A 82 -4.25 10.14 -10.74
C GLY A 82 -5.00 9.61 -9.53
N ARG A 83 -6.23 10.06 -9.24
CA ARG A 83 -7.11 9.60 -8.13
C ARG A 83 -6.49 9.66 -6.73
N ARG A 84 -5.26 10.16 -6.61
CA ARG A 84 -4.47 10.23 -5.39
C ARG A 84 -5.20 11.00 -4.29
N ALA A 85 -5.68 12.20 -4.56
CA ALA A 85 -6.37 13.05 -3.57
C ALA A 85 -7.68 12.45 -2.99
N LEU A 86 -8.12 11.32 -3.53
CA LEU A 86 -9.36 10.64 -3.24
C LEU A 86 -9.14 9.31 -2.51
N HIS A 87 -7.89 8.87 -2.34
CA HIS A 87 -7.55 7.62 -1.67
C HIS A 87 -6.86 7.92 -0.34
N ASN A 88 -7.46 7.48 0.76
CA ASN A 88 -6.99 7.80 2.10
C ASN A 88 -7.18 6.62 3.09
N GLU A 89 -7.00 5.42 2.56
CA GLU A 89 -6.67 4.17 3.27
C GLU A 89 -5.64 3.36 2.47
N TYR A 90 -5.03 2.35 3.08
CA TYR A 90 -4.00 1.43 2.56
C TYR A 90 -4.41 0.54 1.36
N CYS A 91 -5.21 1.07 0.44
CA CYS A 91 -5.48 0.47 -0.86
C CYS A 91 -5.81 1.55 -1.90
N GLU A 92 -5.66 1.18 -3.17
CA GLU A 92 -6.13 1.98 -4.30
C GLU A 92 -6.97 1.13 -5.23
N TYR A 93 -7.89 1.75 -5.96
CA TYR A 93 -8.79 1.04 -6.86
C TYR A 93 -8.97 1.68 -8.23
N ALA A 94 -9.36 0.84 -9.18
CA ALA A 94 -9.73 1.22 -10.54
C ALA A 94 -10.97 0.47 -11.00
N VAL A 95 -11.83 1.14 -11.76
CA VAL A 95 -12.93 0.46 -12.45
C VAL A 95 -12.49 0.08 -13.85
N ILE A 96 -12.57 -1.22 -14.13
CA ILE A 96 -12.33 -1.79 -15.45
C ILE A 96 -13.62 -1.66 -16.24
N SER A 97 -13.54 -0.93 -17.36
CA SER A 97 -14.67 -0.72 -18.25
C SER A 97 -14.56 -1.58 -19.50
N ALA A 98 -15.68 -2.11 -19.97
CA ALA A 98 -15.76 -2.80 -21.26
C ALA A 98 -17.08 -2.46 -21.96
N ALA A 99 -17.11 -2.64 -23.28
CA ALA A 99 -18.33 -2.48 -24.05
C ALA A 99 -19.40 -3.50 -23.61
N ASP A 100 -20.65 -3.05 -23.47
CA ASP A 100 -21.81 -3.94 -23.35
C ASP A 100 -22.20 -4.55 -24.70
N THR A 101 -23.24 -5.38 -24.71
CA THR A 101 -23.75 -6.04 -25.92
C THR A 101 -24.25 -5.04 -26.98
N GLU A 102 -24.50 -3.79 -26.61
CA GLU A 102 -24.90 -2.70 -27.51
C GLU A 102 -23.70 -1.81 -27.91
N GLY A 103 -22.47 -2.18 -27.53
CA GLY A 103 -21.25 -1.45 -27.84
C GLY A 103 -20.98 -0.25 -26.93
N ARG A 104 -21.78 -0.03 -25.88
CA ARG A 104 -21.61 1.11 -24.96
C ARG A 104 -20.59 0.75 -23.89
N MET A 105 -19.60 1.60 -23.67
CA MET A 105 -18.65 1.41 -22.56
C MET A 105 -19.37 1.48 -21.22
N ARG A 106 -19.25 0.42 -20.42
CA ARG A 106 -19.84 0.31 -19.08
C ARG A 106 -18.77 -0.13 -18.08
N PRO A 107 -18.86 0.32 -16.81
CA PRO A 107 -18.07 -0.28 -15.74
C PRO A 107 -18.46 -1.76 -15.62
N LYS A 108 -17.46 -2.64 -15.58
CA LYS A 108 -17.67 -4.09 -15.45
C LYS A 108 -17.10 -4.62 -14.16
N ARG A 109 -15.90 -4.19 -13.78
CA ARG A 109 -15.23 -4.72 -12.59
C ARG A 109 -14.58 -3.59 -11.81
N VAL A 110 -14.41 -3.81 -10.52
CA VAL A 110 -13.56 -3.00 -9.67
C VAL A 110 -12.33 -3.82 -9.34
N GLN A 111 -11.17 -3.19 -9.42
CA GLN A 111 -9.89 -3.79 -9.10
C GLN A 111 -9.23 -2.96 -8.01
N VAL A 112 -8.73 -3.62 -6.98
CA VAL A 112 -8.09 -3.04 -5.80
C VAL A 112 -6.65 -3.56 -5.72
N THR A 113 -5.73 -2.70 -5.31
CA THR A 113 -4.33 -3.04 -5.03
C THR A 113 -3.90 -2.51 -3.65
N THR A 114 -3.08 -3.30 -2.96
CA THR A 114 -2.33 -2.92 -1.75
C THR A 114 -0.82 -2.98 -2.00
N GLU A 115 -0.39 -3.01 -3.26
CA GLU A 115 1.02 -3.16 -3.62
C GLU A 115 1.79 -1.85 -3.46
N LEU A 116 2.95 -1.90 -2.81
CA LEU A 116 3.75 -0.73 -2.44
C LEU A 116 4.50 -0.16 -3.66
N PRO A 117 4.49 1.16 -3.90
CA PRO A 117 5.23 1.76 -5.01
C PRO A 117 6.74 1.58 -4.88
N GLU A 118 7.27 1.53 -3.66
CA GLU A 118 8.71 1.37 -3.42
C GLU A 118 9.26 0.06 -3.98
N TYR A 119 8.49 -1.03 -3.90
CA TYR A 119 8.90 -2.32 -4.47
C TYR A 119 9.10 -2.19 -5.99
N TYR A 120 8.15 -1.56 -6.68
CA TYR A 120 8.24 -1.32 -8.12
C TYR A 120 9.32 -0.31 -8.48
N LEU A 121 9.55 0.72 -7.66
CA LEU A 121 10.66 1.66 -7.85
C LEU A 121 12.01 0.95 -7.77
N THR A 122 12.20 0.05 -6.79
CA THR A 122 13.41 -0.78 -6.69
C THR A 122 13.62 -1.61 -7.95
N LEU A 123 12.58 -2.27 -8.46
CA LEU A 123 12.66 -3.03 -9.71
C LEU A 123 12.97 -2.11 -10.90
N ALA A 124 12.28 -0.98 -11.01
CA ALA A 124 12.46 -0.03 -12.11
C ALA A 124 13.87 0.54 -12.19
N GLU A 125 14.46 0.80 -11.02
CA GLU A 125 15.79 1.37 -10.86
C GLU A 125 16.89 0.36 -11.20
N HIS A 126 16.72 -0.90 -10.83
CA HIS A 126 17.80 -1.90 -10.90
C HIS A 126 17.63 -2.91 -12.02
N ASP A 127 16.42 -3.36 -12.34
CA ASP A 127 16.13 -4.36 -13.35
C ASP A 127 14.82 -4.05 -14.14
N PRO A 128 14.91 -3.19 -15.17
CA PRO A 128 13.76 -2.83 -16.00
C PRO A 128 13.11 -4.03 -16.70
N ALA A 129 13.89 -5.04 -17.07
CA ALA A 129 13.39 -6.24 -17.73
C ALA A 129 12.48 -7.02 -16.77
N ARG A 130 12.96 -7.26 -15.54
CA ARG A 130 12.17 -7.96 -14.53
C ARG A 130 10.92 -7.18 -14.13
N LEU A 131 11.03 -5.86 -13.98
CA LEU A 131 9.85 -5.00 -13.78
C LEU A 131 8.81 -5.22 -14.88
N ARG A 132 9.22 -5.19 -16.15
CA ARG A 132 8.30 -5.33 -17.28
C ARG A 132 7.62 -6.69 -17.30
N GLU A 133 8.36 -7.76 -17.01
CA GLU A 133 7.78 -9.11 -16.85
C GLU A 133 6.72 -9.15 -15.76
N ILE A 134 7.02 -8.60 -14.59
CA ILE A 134 6.10 -8.57 -13.44
C ILE A 134 4.83 -7.76 -13.77
N VAL A 135 4.97 -6.58 -14.40
CA VAL A 135 3.83 -5.77 -14.83
C VAL A 135 3.00 -6.51 -15.89
N THR A 136 3.65 -7.19 -16.83
CA THR A 136 2.96 -7.99 -17.86
C THR A 136 2.12 -9.09 -17.22
N ALA A 137 2.72 -9.86 -16.30
CA ALA A 137 2.04 -10.93 -15.58
C ALA A 137 0.88 -10.39 -14.72
N THR A 138 1.07 -9.24 -14.08
CA THR A 138 0.06 -8.61 -13.22
C THR A 138 -1.16 -8.15 -14.01
N LEU A 139 -0.95 -7.61 -15.22
CA LEU A 139 -2.05 -7.12 -16.06
C LEU A 139 -2.70 -8.22 -16.89
N ALA A 140 -2.05 -9.38 -17.04
CA ALA A 140 -2.45 -10.43 -17.98
C ALA A 140 -2.66 -9.89 -19.42
N THR A 141 -1.81 -8.94 -19.82
CA THR A 141 -1.83 -8.30 -21.14
C THR A 141 -0.52 -8.52 -21.90
N GLU A 142 -0.47 -8.01 -23.12
CA GLU A 142 0.80 -7.82 -23.84
C GLU A 142 1.79 -6.98 -23.02
N PRO A 143 3.11 -7.23 -23.16
CA PRO A 143 4.11 -6.49 -22.40
C PRO A 143 4.09 -4.99 -22.70
N PRO A 144 3.94 -4.11 -21.68
CA PRO A 144 3.87 -2.67 -21.90
C PRO A 144 5.16 -2.17 -22.56
N ARG A 145 5.08 -1.14 -23.38
CA ARG A 145 6.26 -0.53 -24.00
C ARG A 145 7.10 0.20 -22.96
N TRP A 146 8.39 0.36 -23.22
CA TRP A 146 9.27 1.15 -22.36
C TRP A 146 8.80 2.59 -22.20
N GLN A 147 8.20 3.15 -23.25
CA GLN A 147 7.63 4.49 -23.21
C GLN A 147 6.43 4.61 -22.27
N GLU A 148 5.73 3.51 -22.02
CA GLU A 148 4.60 3.47 -21.08
C GLU A 148 5.10 3.36 -19.64
N LEU A 149 6.27 2.75 -19.42
CA LEU A 149 6.88 2.58 -18.10
C LEU A 149 7.79 3.75 -17.67
N TYR A 150 8.56 4.32 -18.60
CA TYR A 150 9.59 5.32 -18.31
C TYR A 150 9.38 6.65 -19.07
N GLY A 151 8.38 6.72 -19.96
CA GLY A 151 8.01 7.93 -20.67
C GLY A 151 8.38 7.98 -22.15
N PRO A 152 7.78 8.91 -22.92
CA PRO A 152 7.80 8.91 -24.38
C PRO A 152 9.21 8.99 -25.00
N ALA A 153 10.17 9.56 -24.27
CA ALA A 153 11.55 9.70 -24.73
C ALA A 153 12.42 8.45 -24.47
N VAL A 154 11.94 7.46 -23.73
CA VAL A 154 12.73 6.30 -23.31
C VAL A 154 12.43 5.11 -24.20
N ALA A 155 13.32 4.88 -25.18
CA ALA A 155 13.26 3.72 -26.06
C ALA A 155 13.89 2.46 -25.43
N ASP A 156 14.91 2.62 -24.59
CA ASP A 156 15.57 1.56 -23.83
C ASP A 156 16.00 2.11 -22.45
N PRO A 157 15.44 1.62 -21.33
CA PRO A 157 15.79 2.08 -20.00
C PRO A 157 17.23 1.74 -19.59
N ASN A 158 17.90 0.79 -20.26
CA ASN A 158 19.29 0.44 -19.94
C ASN A 158 20.30 1.51 -20.38
N LEU A 159 19.88 2.44 -21.25
CA LEU A 159 20.67 3.61 -21.62
C LEU A 159 20.65 4.71 -20.54
N LEU A 160 19.80 4.56 -19.53
CA LEU A 160 19.67 5.48 -18.41
C LEU A 160 20.46 4.96 -17.20
N SER A 161 21.06 5.88 -16.43
CA SER A 161 21.59 5.54 -15.11
C SER A 161 20.48 5.06 -14.18
N PRO A 162 20.78 4.31 -13.11
CA PRO A 162 19.76 3.89 -12.13
C PRO A 162 18.91 5.06 -11.61
N THR A 163 19.54 6.17 -11.24
CA THR A 163 18.83 7.38 -10.81
C THR A 163 17.92 7.94 -11.90
N GLN A 164 18.37 7.97 -13.16
CA GLN A 164 17.53 8.42 -14.28
C GLN A 164 16.35 7.46 -14.52
N ARG A 165 16.55 6.14 -14.39
CA ARG A 165 15.47 5.14 -14.47
C ARG A 165 14.43 5.36 -13.38
N ARG A 166 14.88 5.54 -12.13
CA ARG A 166 14.02 5.82 -10.97
C ARG A 166 13.16 7.06 -11.21
N VAL A 167 13.77 8.18 -11.59
CA VAL A 167 13.06 9.45 -11.86
C VAL A 167 12.09 9.31 -13.03
N ALA A 168 12.51 8.68 -14.12
CA ALA A 168 11.69 8.49 -15.31
C ALA A 168 10.47 7.61 -15.05
N PHE A 169 10.67 6.49 -14.34
CA PHE A 169 9.59 5.60 -13.90
C PHE A 169 8.67 6.34 -12.94
N ALA A 170 9.21 6.96 -11.88
CA ALA A 170 8.41 7.64 -10.88
C ALA A 170 7.51 8.71 -11.50
N ARG A 171 8.05 9.55 -12.38
CA ARG A 171 7.29 10.59 -13.09
C ARG A 171 6.09 10.01 -13.84
N HIS A 172 6.22 8.84 -14.45
CA HIS A 172 5.16 8.27 -15.27
C HIS A 172 4.20 7.37 -14.50
N LEU A 173 4.66 6.72 -13.44
CA LEU A 173 3.96 5.59 -12.83
C LEU A 173 3.55 5.84 -11.38
N THR A 174 4.42 6.41 -10.54
CA THR A 174 4.19 6.53 -9.08
C THR A 174 3.91 7.95 -8.59
N GLY A 175 4.41 8.97 -9.29
CA GLY A 175 4.61 10.30 -8.71
C GLY A 175 5.75 10.32 -7.68
N HIS A 176 5.98 11.46 -7.04
CA HIS A 176 7.10 11.61 -6.11
C HIS A 176 6.89 10.94 -4.74
N GLY A 177 5.66 10.58 -4.34
CA GLY A 177 5.41 9.83 -3.10
C GLY A 177 6.04 10.43 -1.82
N GLN A 178 6.21 11.75 -1.76
CA GLN A 178 7.00 12.48 -0.74
C GLN A 178 8.49 12.10 -0.61
N HIS A 179 9.04 11.34 -1.57
CA HIS A 179 10.45 11.02 -1.66
C HIS A 179 11.26 12.27 -2.03
N ARG A 180 12.13 12.72 -1.12
CA ARG A 180 12.93 13.94 -1.30
C ARG A 180 13.75 13.94 -2.59
N ASP A 181 14.38 12.81 -2.91
CA ASP A 181 15.17 12.64 -4.14
C ASP A 181 14.33 12.85 -5.41
N LEU A 182 13.06 12.45 -5.39
CA LEU A 182 12.14 12.64 -6.51
C LEU A 182 11.59 14.07 -6.57
N ILE A 183 11.33 14.69 -5.42
CA ILE A 183 10.94 16.11 -5.32
C ILE A 183 12.06 17.00 -5.88
N ASP A 184 13.30 16.75 -5.45
CA ASP A 184 14.49 17.50 -5.91
C ASP A 184 14.74 17.32 -7.42
N ALA A 185 14.29 16.19 -7.98
CA ALA A 185 14.29 15.90 -9.41
C ALA A 185 13.04 16.41 -10.16
N ASP A 186 12.23 17.27 -9.54
CA ASP A 186 11.02 17.89 -10.09
C ASP A 186 9.97 16.87 -10.55
N VAL A 187 9.94 15.68 -9.94
CA VAL A 187 8.91 14.67 -10.20
C VAL A 187 7.58 15.18 -9.62
N PRO A 188 6.48 15.17 -10.40
CA PRO A 188 5.19 15.64 -9.92
C PRO A 188 4.61 14.72 -8.84
N ALA A 189 3.70 15.28 -8.03
CA ALA A 189 2.97 14.54 -7.01
C ALA A 189 2.17 13.39 -7.61
N ASP A 190 1.47 13.66 -8.71
CA ASP A 190 0.70 12.68 -9.44
C ASP A 190 1.49 12.16 -10.65
N PRO A 191 1.43 10.86 -10.95
CA PRO A 191 2.05 10.31 -12.14
C PRO A 191 1.43 10.91 -13.41
N VAL A 192 2.27 11.17 -14.43
CA VAL A 192 1.82 11.76 -15.69
C VAL A 192 1.34 10.71 -16.69
N GLY A 193 1.77 9.46 -16.56
CA GLY A 193 1.41 8.33 -17.41
C GLY A 193 0.07 7.71 -17.02
N SER A 194 -0.54 6.99 -17.96
CA SER A 194 -1.87 6.38 -17.76
C SER A 194 -1.84 4.95 -17.24
N LEU A 195 -0.70 4.24 -17.34
CA LEU A 195 -0.66 2.80 -17.09
C LEU A 195 -1.08 2.45 -15.66
N ASN A 196 -0.49 3.09 -14.64
CA ASN A 196 -0.91 2.87 -13.25
C ASN A 196 -2.30 3.46 -12.99
N ALA A 197 -2.59 4.66 -13.49
CA ALA A 197 -3.88 5.31 -13.25
C ALA A 197 -5.07 4.51 -13.79
N VAL A 198 -4.91 3.79 -14.90
CA VAL A 198 -5.98 2.97 -15.48
C VAL A 198 -6.10 1.61 -14.79
N ASN A 199 -4.97 1.02 -14.38
CA ASN A 199 -4.93 -0.38 -13.93
C ASN A 199 -4.69 -0.57 -12.43
N ALA A 200 -4.51 0.49 -11.64
CA ALA A 200 -4.14 0.44 -10.22
C ALA A 200 -3.08 -0.66 -9.97
N LEU A 201 -1.90 -0.52 -10.57
CA LEU A 201 -0.80 -1.48 -10.45
C LEU A 201 -0.28 -1.51 -9.01
N PHE A 202 0.04 -0.35 -8.46
CA PHE A 202 0.50 -0.14 -7.10
C PHE A 202 -0.09 1.16 -6.57
N MET A 203 0.03 1.36 -5.26
CA MET A 203 -0.49 2.56 -4.61
C MET A 203 0.42 3.76 -4.95
N ALA A 204 -0.16 4.85 -5.46
CA ALA A 204 0.55 6.09 -5.74
C ALA A 204 0.50 7.10 -4.58
N HIS A 205 -0.46 6.97 -3.67
CA HIS A 205 -0.61 7.85 -2.53
C HIS A 205 0.47 7.57 -1.45
N PRO A 206 1.20 8.59 -0.95
CA PRO A 206 2.29 8.39 0.02
C PRO A 206 1.82 7.87 1.39
N ILE A 207 0.60 8.22 1.83
CA ILE A 207 0.00 7.63 3.04
C ILE A 207 -0.15 6.10 2.90
N ASN A 208 -0.02 5.56 1.69
CA ASN A 208 -0.07 4.12 1.44
C ASN A 208 1.30 3.53 1.10
N GLY A 209 2.39 4.27 1.32
CA GLY A 209 3.74 3.85 1.01
C GLY A 209 4.36 2.94 2.07
N LEU A 210 5.53 2.40 1.74
CA LEU A 210 6.35 1.61 2.67
C LEU A 210 6.74 2.40 3.93
N ASP A 211 6.97 3.70 3.79
CA ASP A 211 7.28 4.59 4.90
C ASP A 211 6.12 4.73 5.89
N ASP A 212 4.89 4.90 5.39
CA ASP A 212 3.70 5.00 6.24
C ASP A 212 3.40 3.66 6.94
N LEU A 213 3.57 2.54 6.24
CA LEU A 213 3.50 1.19 6.82
C LEU A 213 4.51 1.00 7.96
N ILE A 214 5.75 1.44 7.78
CA ILE A 214 6.78 1.37 8.83
C ILE A 214 6.43 2.33 9.98
N TYR A 215 6.02 3.55 9.65
CA TYR A 215 5.62 4.58 10.59
C TYR A 215 4.54 4.08 11.55
N ILE A 216 3.43 3.52 11.05
CA ILE A 216 2.27 3.21 11.90
C ILE A 216 2.56 2.10 12.91
N VAL A 217 3.40 1.12 12.55
CA VAL A 217 3.81 0.04 13.45
C VAL A 217 4.84 0.55 14.46
N MET A 218 5.83 1.35 14.03
CA MET A 218 6.79 1.97 14.96
C MET A 218 6.09 2.91 15.96
N PHE A 219 5.12 3.68 15.48
CA PHE A 219 4.24 4.50 16.30
C PHE A 219 3.49 3.65 17.32
N GLY A 220 2.87 2.55 16.87
CA GLY A 220 2.17 1.60 17.73
C GLY A 220 3.07 0.89 18.75
N ALA A 221 4.35 0.66 18.44
CA ALA A 221 5.32 -0.08 19.27
C ALA A 221 5.81 0.72 20.48
N GLN A 222 4.88 1.33 21.21
CA GLN A 222 5.07 2.09 22.45
C GLN A 222 4.07 1.58 23.49
N PRO A 223 4.41 1.58 24.80
CA PRO A 223 3.56 1.05 25.85
C PRO A 223 2.47 2.07 26.24
N TYR A 224 1.55 2.35 25.32
CA TYR A 224 0.47 3.30 25.55
C TYR A 224 -0.44 2.83 26.68
N ALA A 225 -0.54 3.64 27.74
CA ALA A 225 -1.27 3.31 28.94
C ALA A 225 -2.21 4.44 29.36
N ARG A 226 -3.35 4.08 29.95
CA ARG A 226 -4.25 5.00 30.65
C ARG A 226 -4.35 4.64 32.12
N ARG A 227 -4.64 5.63 32.96
CA ARG A 227 -4.97 5.38 34.37
C ARG A 227 -6.36 4.77 34.48
N ASN A 228 -6.49 3.68 35.23
CA ASN A 228 -7.78 3.09 35.58
C ASN A 228 -8.35 3.74 36.86
N ALA A 229 -9.63 3.46 37.16
CA ALA A 229 -10.32 4.01 38.33
C ALA A 229 -9.70 3.60 39.69
N ALA A 230 -8.97 2.48 39.70
CA ALA A 230 -8.26 1.98 40.88
C ALA A 230 -6.83 2.56 41.05
N GLY A 231 -6.42 3.49 40.19
CA GLY A 231 -5.11 4.15 40.23
C GLY A 231 -3.97 3.37 39.56
N GLY A 232 -4.24 2.19 38.99
CA GLY A 232 -3.32 1.41 38.16
C GLY A 232 -3.31 1.85 36.69
N PHE A 233 -2.58 1.09 35.86
CA PHE A 233 -2.52 1.31 34.41
C PHE A 233 -3.19 0.17 33.65
N GLU A 234 -3.86 0.52 32.56
CA GLU A 234 -4.43 -0.41 31.58
C GLU A 234 -4.08 0.08 30.16
N PRO A 235 -4.16 -0.78 29.12
CA PRO A 235 -3.86 -0.37 27.75
C PRO A 235 -4.70 0.83 27.31
N ALA A 236 -4.07 1.77 26.59
CA ALA A 236 -4.80 2.86 25.97
C ALA A 236 -5.65 2.35 24.80
N GLY A 237 -6.89 2.84 24.69
CA GLY A 237 -7.76 2.52 23.54
C GLY A 237 -7.40 3.36 22.31
N ARG A 238 -7.96 2.98 21.15
CA ARG A 238 -7.84 3.67 19.85
C ARG A 238 -7.86 5.20 19.96
N ASP A 239 -8.96 5.76 20.49
CA ASP A 239 -9.14 7.20 20.59
C ASP A 239 -8.08 7.89 21.45
N GLN A 240 -7.53 7.20 22.45
CA GLN A 240 -6.54 7.76 23.35
C GLN A 240 -5.15 7.79 22.73
N ILE A 241 -4.83 6.81 21.90
CA ILE A 241 -3.56 6.74 21.15
C ILE A 241 -3.54 7.83 20.07
N PHE A 242 -4.63 7.97 19.29
CA PHE A 242 -4.65 8.81 18.11
C PHE A 242 -5.22 10.22 18.33
N ARG A 243 -6.35 10.39 19.03
CA ARG A 243 -7.01 11.72 19.12
C ARG A 243 -6.37 12.67 20.12
N ARG A 244 -5.45 12.19 20.96
CA ARG A 244 -4.72 13.04 21.92
C ARG A 244 -3.39 13.54 21.38
N GLN A 245 -2.98 13.06 20.22
CA GLN A 245 -1.77 13.50 19.55
C GLN A 245 -2.17 14.50 18.45
N PRO A 246 -1.72 15.76 18.55
CA PRO A 246 -2.07 16.79 17.57
C PRO A 246 -1.74 16.33 16.15
N GLY A 247 -2.73 16.37 15.25
CA GLY A 247 -2.55 16.04 13.83
C GLY A 247 -2.77 14.57 13.47
N LEU A 248 -3.07 13.69 14.45
CA LEU A 248 -3.33 12.27 14.21
C LEU A 248 -4.81 11.88 14.36
N GLU A 249 -5.71 12.87 14.54
CA GLU A 249 -7.14 12.63 14.72
C GLU A 249 -7.76 11.91 13.51
N ALA A 250 -7.30 12.22 12.30
CA ALA A 250 -7.77 11.59 11.06
C ALA A 250 -7.41 10.09 10.99
N LEU A 251 -6.24 9.70 11.48
CA LEU A 251 -5.81 8.29 11.52
C LEU A 251 -6.73 7.46 12.43
N SER A 252 -7.30 8.11 13.46
CA SER A 252 -8.24 7.47 14.38
C SER A 252 -9.54 7.03 13.71
N CYS A 253 -9.85 7.43 12.48
CA CYS A 253 -11.10 7.12 11.80
C CYS A 253 -10.98 5.95 10.81
N ARG A 254 -9.80 5.71 10.25
CA ARG A 254 -9.51 4.64 9.28
C ARG A 254 -9.64 3.23 9.88
N HIS A 255 -9.80 2.21 9.03
CA HIS A 255 -9.78 0.81 9.50
C HIS A 255 -8.36 0.28 9.71
N ALA A 256 -7.44 0.57 8.80
CA ALA A 256 -6.17 -0.12 8.76
C ALA A 256 -5.10 0.45 9.74
N ASP A 257 -5.01 1.78 9.89
CA ASP A 257 -4.04 2.39 10.82
C ASP A 257 -4.26 1.99 12.29
N PRO A 258 -5.50 2.07 12.83
CA PRO A 258 -5.73 1.63 14.20
C PRO A 258 -5.45 0.14 14.38
N ALA A 259 -5.77 -0.70 13.38
CA ALA A 259 -5.50 -2.13 13.46
C ALA A 259 -4.00 -2.42 13.60
N ALA A 260 -3.17 -1.78 12.76
CA ALA A 260 -1.71 -1.94 12.80
C ALA A 260 -1.11 -1.38 14.10
N ALA A 261 -1.49 -0.17 14.51
CA ALA A 261 -0.93 0.46 15.70
C ALA A 261 -1.36 -0.23 17.00
N LEU A 262 -2.62 -0.67 17.12
CA LEU A 262 -3.12 -1.31 18.34
C LEU A 262 -2.49 -2.68 18.56
N ALA A 263 -2.24 -3.44 17.50
CA ALA A 263 -1.54 -4.73 17.61
C ALA A 263 -0.14 -4.55 18.20
N ALA A 264 0.61 -3.56 17.71
CA ALA A 264 1.94 -3.24 18.25
C ALA A 264 1.88 -2.65 19.67
N ALA A 265 0.86 -1.84 19.98
CA ALA A 265 0.71 -1.21 21.29
C ALA A 265 0.39 -2.21 22.41
N ASP A 266 -0.45 -3.20 22.14
CA ASP A 266 -0.77 -4.26 23.11
C ASP A 266 0.48 -5.09 23.46
N ALA A 267 1.26 -5.47 22.43
CA ALA A 267 2.54 -6.16 22.59
C ALA A 267 3.52 -5.35 23.44
N ALA A 268 3.72 -4.08 23.10
CA ALA A 268 4.63 -3.18 23.80
C ALA A 268 4.18 -2.90 25.25
N PHE A 269 2.88 -2.75 25.50
CA PHE A 269 2.32 -2.59 26.85
C PHE A 269 2.62 -3.80 27.75
N GLN A 270 2.62 -5.00 27.17
CA GLN A 270 3.00 -6.24 27.86
C GLN A 270 4.52 -6.42 28.01
N GLY A 271 5.31 -5.44 27.55
CA GLY A 271 6.77 -5.46 27.62
C GLY A 271 7.43 -6.33 26.56
N ARG A 272 6.69 -6.75 25.53
CA ARG A 272 7.20 -7.57 24.43
C ARG A 272 7.78 -6.69 23.31
N THR A 273 8.77 -7.22 22.60
CA THR A 273 9.29 -6.61 21.37
C THR A 273 8.40 -7.00 20.20
N VAL A 274 8.21 -6.10 19.25
CA VAL A 274 7.44 -6.28 18.02
C VAL A 274 8.38 -6.29 16.82
N SER A 275 8.11 -7.14 15.84
CA SER A 275 8.73 -7.08 14.52
C SER A 275 7.67 -7.20 13.43
N PHE A 276 8.04 -6.86 12.21
CA PHE A 276 7.17 -7.13 11.05
C PHE A 276 7.13 -8.62 10.73
N ALA A 277 5.96 -9.10 10.31
CA ALA A 277 5.86 -10.39 9.64
C ALA A 277 6.62 -10.38 8.29
N ASP A 278 7.19 -11.53 7.93
CA ASP A 278 7.78 -11.78 6.62
C ASP A 278 6.76 -12.50 5.71
N PRO A 279 6.47 -12.00 4.49
CA PRO A 279 7.01 -10.79 3.85
C PRO A 279 6.41 -9.47 4.35
N LEU A 280 7.25 -8.43 4.41
CA LEU A 280 6.80 -7.06 4.68
C LEU A 280 5.91 -6.55 3.55
N GLY A 281 4.71 -6.12 3.90
CA GLY A 281 3.74 -5.58 2.96
C GLY A 281 2.38 -5.41 3.62
N MET A 282 1.39 -5.03 2.81
CA MET A 282 0.00 -4.92 3.22
C MET A 282 -0.85 -5.90 2.43
N TYR A 283 -1.69 -6.64 3.14
CA TYR A 283 -2.40 -7.76 2.57
C TYR A 283 -3.90 -7.69 2.84
N ILE A 284 -4.65 -8.11 1.82
CA ILE A 284 -6.09 -8.29 1.88
C ILE A 284 -6.34 -9.61 2.62
N GLN A 285 -6.81 -9.52 3.86
CA GLN A 285 -7.04 -10.69 4.71
C GLN A 285 -8.26 -11.47 4.24
N GLN A 286 -9.35 -10.73 4.03
CA GLN A 286 -10.65 -11.22 3.62
C GLN A 286 -11.34 -10.08 2.86
N PHE A 287 -12.22 -10.43 1.92
CA PHE A 287 -13.11 -9.47 1.29
C PHE A 287 -14.51 -9.60 1.86
N THR A 288 -15.02 -8.52 2.47
CA THR A 288 -16.38 -8.47 3.02
C THR A 288 -17.40 -8.24 1.90
N SER A 289 -17.70 -9.27 1.10
CA SER A 289 -18.57 -9.14 -0.08
C SER A 289 -19.99 -8.63 0.25
N GLU A 290 -20.46 -8.85 1.48
CA GLU A 290 -21.79 -8.45 1.96
C GLU A 290 -22.06 -6.95 1.90
N VAL A 291 -21.02 -6.11 1.96
CA VAL A 291 -21.17 -4.64 1.88
C VAL A 291 -21.04 -4.08 0.46
N PHE A 292 -20.68 -4.93 -0.51
CA PHE A 292 -20.60 -4.55 -1.92
C PHE A 292 -21.82 -5.07 -2.65
N LEU A 293 -22.64 -4.17 -3.19
CA LEU A 293 -23.96 -4.52 -3.74
C LEU A 293 -24.01 -4.43 -5.27
N PHE A 294 -24.62 -5.43 -5.90
CA PHE A 294 -25.04 -5.44 -7.30
C PHE A 294 -26.56 -5.71 -7.38
N GLU A 295 -27.30 -4.82 -8.05
CA GLU A 295 -28.77 -4.90 -8.16
C GLU A 295 -29.50 -5.04 -6.80
N GLY A 296 -28.91 -4.48 -5.74
CA GLY A 296 -29.48 -4.48 -4.38
C GLY A 296 -29.16 -5.72 -3.54
N GLY A 297 -28.43 -6.70 -4.08
CA GLY A 297 -27.90 -7.84 -3.32
C GLY A 297 -26.37 -7.83 -3.27
N PRO A 298 -25.73 -8.62 -2.38
CA PRO A 298 -24.27 -8.77 -2.35
C PRO A 298 -23.69 -9.22 -3.70
N VAL A 299 -22.46 -8.80 -3.99
CA VAL A 299 -21.72 -9.27 -5.16
C VAL A 299 -21.55 -10.80 -5.09
N PRO A 300 -21.86 -11.54 -6.17
CA PRO A 300 -21.72 -13.00 -6.19
C PRO A 300 -20.28 -13.48 -5.95
N ASP A 301 -20.11 -14.53 -5.14
CA ASP A 301 -18.80 -15.16 -4.88
C ASP A 301 -17.99 -15.49 -6.16
N PRO A 302 -18.59 -16.01 -7.25
CA PRO A 302 -17.84 -16.30 -8.48
C PRO A 302 -17.26 -15.07 -9.19
N TRP A 303 -17.68 -13.86 -8.82
CA TRP A 303 -17.16 -12.62 -9.37
C TRP A 303 -15.91 -12.13 -8.62
N ILE A 304 -15.62 -12.68 -7.45
CA ILE A 304 -14.55 -12.25 -6.56
C ILE A 304 -13.29 -13.04 -6.87
N ARG A 305 -12.19 -12.33 -7.13
CA ARG A 305 -10.89 -12.91 -7.50
C ARG A 305 -9.81 -12.25 -6.67
N LEU A 306 -9.20 -13.02 -5.79
CA LEU A 306 -7.95 -12.63 -5.13
C LEU A 306 -6.77 -13.00 -6.02
N GLY A 307 -5.77 -12.13 -6.08
CA GLY A 307 -4.59 -12.31 -6.93
C GLY A 307 -3.37 -11.64 -6.32
N ARG A 308 -2.21 -11.85 -6.97
CA ARG A 308 -0.87 -11.41 -6.53
C ARG A 308 -0.54 -11.80 -5.09
N GLY A 309 0.33 -12.78 -4.94
CA GLY A 309 0.67 -13.40 -3.67
C GLY A 309 -0.08 -14.71 -3.44
N ARG A 310 -0.11 -15.18 -2.19
CA ARG A 310 -0.72 -16.46 -1.79
C ARG A 310 -1.78 -16.27 -0.72
N GLU A 311 -2.45 -17.37 -0.34
CA GLU A 311 -3.45 -17.38 0.73
C GLU A 311 -2.93 -16.67 1.99
N GLY A 312 -3.72 -15.72 2.51
CA GLY A 312 -3.38 -14.86 3.65
C GLY A 312 -2.43 -13.68 3.34
N LEU A 313 -1.90 -13.59 2.11
CA LEU A 313 -0.94 -12.57 1.67
C LEU A 313 -1.29 -12.00 0.29
N HIS A 314 -2.58 -11.96 -0.07
CA HIS A 314 -3.03 -11.41 -1.34
C HIS A 314 -2.91 -9.89 -1.35
N GLN A 315 -2.45 -9.33 -2.47
CA GLN A 315 -2.29 -7.88 -2.64
C GLN A 315 -3.24 -7.28 -3.68
N ARG A 316 -3.95 -8.12 -4.43
CA ARG A 316 -4.97 -7.68 -5.39
C ARG A 316 -6.30 -8.37 -5.15
N LEU A 317 -7.34 -7.61 -5.41
CA LEU A 317 -8.72 -8.06 -5.45
C LEU A 317 -9.37 -7.50 -6.71
N GLU A 318 -10.05 -8.35 -7.47
CA GLU A 318 -10.96 -7.95 -8.52
C GLU A 318 -12.36 -8.47 -8.20
N PHE A 319 -13.39 -7.65 -8.37
CA PHE A 319 -14.76 -8.10 -8.28
C PHE A 319 -15.64 -7.50 -9.38
N GLY A 320 -16.50 -8.33 -9.98
CA GLY A 320 -17.46 -7.97 -11.02
C GLY A 320 -17.58 -9.04 -12.12
N PRO A 321 -18.62 -8.92 -12.98
CA PRO A 321 -18.90 -9.84 -14.08
C PRO A 321 -17.73 -10.00 -15.07
#